data_AF-A0A2E4J2X9-F1
#
_entry.id   AF-A0A2E4J2X9-F1
#
_cell.length_a   1.000
_cell.length_b   1.000
_cell.length_c   1.000
_cell.angle_alpha   90.00
_cell.angle_beta   90.00
_cell.angle_gamma   90.00
#
_symmetry.space_group_name_H-M   'P 1'
#
loop_
_entity.id
_entity.type
_entity.pdbx_description
1 polymer ?
#
loop_
_entity_poly.entity_id
_entity_poly.type
_entity_poly.pdbx_seq_one_letter_code
_entity_poly.pdbx_strand_id
1 'polypeptide(L)'
;MRFDSRRAAEHEKKLRSRPADYQKQPADPQFVMDIPHHVFMGQILQDDPLYTSYASHPRLVGMVEEVIGGDARIVEMNAHINSRDPKYDPNAETKYGFHNGIDVPYGSHTKNGLFHCSFVKTLTNLTDLGPDDGGTVVVAGSHKIDVPLNGMIDAGYADPKLIHQVIAPAGSTLLFAETLIHATGQLRSENERAIIICGYGASMYPHWGKDELTPVFTAKIPPHLEILFNVKSHWTRGPKYRTLTDPVDPRQFTLADGWHPGK
;
A
#
# COMPACT_ATOMS: atom_id res chain seq x y z
N MET A 1 29.56 -24.75 -8.84
CA MET A 1 28.47 -25.34 -8.03
C MET A 1 27.17 -24.71 -8.49
N ARG A 2 26.25 -25.49 -9.09
CA ARG A 2 24.91 -24.98 -9.41
C ARG A 2 24.11 -24.95 -8.10
N PHE A 3 23.74 -23.76 -7.63
CA PHE A 3 22.78 -23.62 -6.55
C PHE A 3 21.47 -24.27 -7.01
N ASP A 4 20.98 -25.26 -6.27
CA ASP A 4 19.71 -25.93 -6.55
C ASP A 4 18.57 -25.03 -6.07
N SER A 5 18.08 -24.19 -6.98
CA SER A 5 17.03 -23.20 -6.71
C SER A 5 15.72 -23.85 -6.22
N ARG A 6 15.48 -25.13 -6.52
CA ARG A 6 14.29 -25.86 -6.03
C ARG A 6 14.38 -26.16 -4.54
N ARG A 7 15.56 -26.55 -4.05
CA ARG A 7 15.80 -26.75 -2.60
C ARG A 7 15.69 -25.45 -1.81
N ALA A 8 16.14 -24.33 -2.38
CA ALA A 8 15.99 -23.02 -1.75
C ALA A 8 14.51 -22.59 -1.67
N ALA A 9 13.76 -22.73 -2.76
CA ALA A 9 12.32 -22.41 -2.78
C ALA A 9 11.48 -23.29 -1.85
N GLU A 10 11.79 -24.59 -1.74
CA GLU A 10 11.12 -25.49 -0.77
C GLU A 10 11.46 -25.14 0.68
N HIS A 11 12.69 -24.70 0.95
CA HIS A 11 13.12 -24.26 2.27
C HIS A 11 12.46 -22.93 2.67
N GLU A 12 12.39 -21.96 1.76
CA GLU A 12 11.67 -20.69 1.97
C GLU A 12 10.17 -20.90 2.14
N LYS A 13 9.57 -21.83 1.40
CA LYS A 13 8.16 -22.19 1.58
C LYS A 13 7.90 -22.81 2.95
N LYS A 14 8.81 -23.65 3.47
CA LYS A 14 8.73 -24.19 4.84
C LYS A 14 8.87 -23.10 5.91
N LEU A 15 9.64 -22.05 5.67
CA LEU A 15 9.74 -20.89 6.56
C LEU A 15 8.44 -20.06 6.58
N ARG A 16 7.69 -20.04 5.47
CA ARG A 16 6.44 -19.29 5.31
C ARG A 16 5.20 -20.03 5.81
N SER A 17 5.21 -21.36 5.74
CA SER A 17 4.10 -22.17 6.21
C SER A 17 4.08 -22.21 7.73
N ARG A 18 2.92 -21.89 8.32
CA ARG A 18 2.70 -22.10 9.75
C ARG A 18 2.86 -23.58 10.10
N PRO A 19 3.35 -23.93 11.30
CA PRO A 19 3.36 -25.31 11.79
C PRO A 19 1.97 -25.95 11.66
N ALA A 20 1.92 -27.26 11.42
CA ALA A 20 0.66 -27.98 11.20
C ALA A 20 -0.29 -27.93 12.42
N ASP A 21 0.27 -27.71 13.62
CA ASP A 21 -0.42 -27.59 14.90
C ASP A 21 -0.68 -26.14 15.34
N TYR A 22 -0.34 -25.16 14.50
CA TYR A 22 -0.49 -23.75 14.84
C TYR A 22 -1.97 -23.33 14.92
N GLN A 23 -2.35 -22.75 16.06
CA GLN A 23 -3.68 -22.17 16.24
C GLN A 23 -3.69 -20.69 15.90
N LYS A 24 -4.56 -20.30 14.94
CA LYS A 24 -4.73 -18.92 14.50
C LYS A 24 -5.09 -18.02 15.68
N GLN A 25 -4.26 -17.01 15.92
CA GLN A 25 -4.52 -15.97 16.90
C GLN A 25 -5.44 -14.88 16.30
N PRO A 26 -6.20 -14.14 17.12
CA PRO A 26 -7.03 -13.03 16.62
C PRO A 26 -6.24 -11.93 15.90
N ALA A 27 -4.98 -11.74 16.26
CA ALA A 27 -4.07 -10.75 15.67
C ALA A 27 -3.21 -11.32 14.54
N ASP A 28 -3.57 -12.48 14.00
CA ASP A 28 -2.83 -13.08 12.90
C ASP A 28 -3.24 -12.53 11.54
N PRO A 29 -2.31 -12.50 10.57
CA PRO A 29 -2.64 -12.10 9.23
C PRO A 29 -3.70 -12.99 8.61
N GLN A 30 -4.57 -12.38 7.82
CA GLN A 30 -5.47 -13.09 6.94
C GLN A 30 -4.75 -13.39 5.63
N PHE A 31 -4.43 -14.65 5.36
CA PHE A 31 -3.94 -15.06 4.04
C PHE A 31 -5.11 -15.03 3.06
N VAL A 32 -5.19 -13.94 2.28
CA VAL A 32 -6.16 -13.76 1.20
C VAL A 32 -5.78 -14.61 -0.01
N MET A 33 -4.47 -14.77 -0.23
CA MET A 33 -3.92 -15.71 -1.19
C MET A 33 -2.67 -16.37 -0.60
N ASP A 34 -2.54 -17.69 -0.76
CA ASP A 34 -1.36 -18.46 -0.35
C ASP A 34 -1.10 -19.57 -1.37
N ILE A 35 -0.53 -19.18 -2.51
CA ILE A 35 -0.13 -20.08 -3.59
C ILE A 35 1.38 -19.95 -3.81
N PRO A 36 2.05 -20.94 -4.45
CA PRO A 36 3.52 -21.02 -4.47
C PRO A 36 4.27 -19.77 -4.98
N HIS A 37 3.64 -18.93 -5.79
CA HIS A 37 4.24 -17.73 -6.38
C HIS A 37 3.53 -16.43 -6.00
N HIS A 38 2.53 -16.48 -5.11
CA HIS A 38 1.81 -15.30 -4.64
C HIS A 38 1.23 -15.55 -3.25
N VAL A 39 1.81 -14.86 -2.28
CA VAL A 39 1.28 -14.75 -0.92
C VAL A 39 0.74 -13.33 -0.73
N PHE A 40 -0.52 -13.22 -0.33
CA PHE A 40 -1.17 -11.96 0.05
C PHE A 40 -1.69 -12.11 1.48
N MET A 41 -1.05 -11.37 2.38
CA MET A 41 -1.42 -11.24 3.79
C MET A 41 -2.17 -9.92 3.99
N GLY A 42 -3.46 -9.99 4.28
CA GLY A 42 -4.27 -8.86 4.73
C GLY A 42 -4.25 -8.71 6.25
N GLN A 43 -4.61 -7.51 6.71
CA GLN A 43 -4.86 -7.18 8.12
C GLN A 43 -3.64 -7.30 9.03
N ILE A 44 -2.45 -7.04 8.48
CA ILE A 44 -1.18 -7.21 9.20
C ILE A 44 -0.88 -6.15 10.26
N LEU A 45 -1.77 -5.17 10.44
CA LEU A 45 -1.49 -3.93 11.19
C LEU A 45 -1.09 -4.17 12.65
N GLN A 46 -1.69 -5.17 13.29
CA GLN A 46 -1.51 -5.49 14.71
C GLN A 46 -0.65 -6.74 14.95
N ASP A 47 -0.13 -7.36 13.89
CA ASP A 47 0.62 -8.62 13.95
C ASP A 47 2.02 -8.42 14.55
N ASP A 48 2.64 -7.28 14.25
CA ASP A 48 3.97 -6.90 14.73
C ASP A 48 4.04 -5.37 14.95
N PRO A 49 4.64 -4.89 16.06
CA PRO A 49 4.83 -3.46 16.31
C PRO A 49 5.55 -2.70 15.19
N LEU A 50 6.37 -3.36 14.37
CA LEU A 50 7.04 -2.75 13.22
C LEU A 50 6.04 -2.38 12.11
N TYR A 51 4.99 -3.19 11.92
CA TYR A 51 3.93 -2.87 10.96
C TYR A 51 3.14 -1.65 11.42
N THR A 52 2.80 -1.61 12.70
CA THR A 52 2.15 -0.43 13.29
C THR A 52 3.05 0.80 13.17
N SER A 53 4.34 0.68 13.52
CA SER A 53 5.35 1.74 13.40
C SER A 53 5.48 2.29 11.98
N TYR A 54 5.44 1.40 10.97
CA TYR A 54 5.44 1.78 9.57
C TYR A 54 4.16 2.55 9.19
N ALA A 55 2.99 2.02 9.55
CA ALA A 55 1.70 2.63 9.21
C ALA A 55 1.44 3.97 9.92
N SER A 56 2.11 4.22 11.05
CA SER A 56 2.03 5.50 11.76
C SER A 56 3.31 6.35 11.65
N HIS A 57 4.21 6.02 10.72
CA HIS A 57 5.46 6.76 10.54
C HIS A 57 5.16 8.25 10.22
N PRO A 58 5.65 9.23 11.01
CA PRO A 58 5.19 10.62 10.92
C PRO A 58 5.37 11.26 9.54
N ARG A 59 6.46 10.92 8.84
CA ARG A 59 6.69 11.38 7.46
C ARG A 59 5.65 10.83 6.48
N LEU A 60 5.28 9.55 6.60
CA LEU A 60 4.30 8.92 5.71
C LEU A 60 2.91 9.49 5.97
N VAL A 61 2.51 9.53 7.25
CA VAL A 61 1.24 10.12 7.66
C VAL A 61 1.14 11.58 7.25
N GLY A 62 2.18 12.39 7.45
CA GLY A 62 2.17 13.80 7.03
C GLY A 62 1.98 13.97 5.52
N MET A 63 2.63 13.15 4.69
CA MET A 63 2.44 13.20 3.23
C MET A 63 1.05 12.67 2.81
N VAL A 64 0.52 11.69 3.53
CA VAL A 64 -0.84 11.17 3.32
C VAL A 64 -1.88 12.24 3.64
N GLU A 65 -1.77 12.88 4.81
CA GLU A 65 -2.67 13.95 5.25
C GLU A 65 -2.64 15.15 4.31
N GLU A 66 -1.46 15.45 3.75
CA GLU A 66 -1.29 16.45 2.70
C GLU A 66 -2.12 16.11 1.46
N VAL A 67 -2.02 14.88 0.94
CA VAL A 67 -2.81 14.43 -0.21
C VAL A 67 -4.30 14.33 0.14
N ILE A 68 -4.67 13.98 1.36
CA ILE A 68 -6.07 13.95 1.81
C ILE A 68 -6.65 15.36 2.01
N GLY A 69 -5.80 16.32 2.38
CA GLY A 69 -6.19 17.66 2.80
C GLY A 69 -6.85 17.69 4.19
N GLY A 70 -6.52 16.73 5.06
CA GLY A 70 -7.11 16.64 6.40
C GLY A 70 -6.62 15.44 7.21
N ASP A 71 -7.28 15.21 8.35
CA ASP A 71 -6.99 14.07 9.22
C ASP A 71 -7.12 12.75 8.43
N ALA A 72 -6.07 11.93 8.50
CA ALA A 72 -6.03 10.61 7.87
C ALA A 72 -6.40 9.51 8.87
N ARG A 73 -6.89 8.39 8.33
CA ARG A 73 -7.12 7.15 9.07
C ARG A 73 -6.62 5.96 8.27
N ILE A 74 -6.00 4.99 8.92
CA ILE A 74 -5.63 3.70 8.34
C ILE A 74 -6.91 2.90 8.05
N VAL A 75 -7.15 2.61 6.78
CA VAL A 75 -8.31 1.82 6.34
C VAL A 75 -7.93 0.40 5.97
N GLU A 76 -6.67 0.16 5.60
CA GLU A 76 -6.14 -1.18 5.35
C GLU A 76 -4.62 -1.24 5.55
N MET A 77 -4.13 -2.44 5.85
CA MET A 77 -2.72 -2.76 5.77
C MET A 77 -2.54 -4.21 5.31
N ASN A 78 -1.66 -4.41 4.34
CA ASN A 78 -1.40 -5.71 3.78
C ASN A 78 0.04 -5.84 3.27
N ALA A 79 0.46 -7.06 2.99
CA ALA A 79 1.74 -7.36 2.37
C ALA A 79 1.57 -8.41 1.27
N HIS A 80 2.40 -8.27 0.25
CA HIS A 80 2.48 -9.21 -0.87
C HIS A 80 3.90 -9.73 -1.00
N ILE A 81 4.01 -11.05 -1.20
CA ILE A 81 5.26 -11.72 -1.56
C ILE A 81 4.99 -12.52 -2.82
N ASN A 82 5.59 -12.08 -3.93
CA ASN A 82 5.32 -12.61 -5.26
C ASN A 82 6.61 -13.10 -5.91
N SER A 83 6.52 -14.20 -6.64
CA SER A 83 7.54 -14.63 -7.61
C SER A 83 6.88 -14.77 -8.99
N ARG A 84 7.68 -15.03 -10.02
CA ARG A 84 7.18 -15.16 -11.39
C ARG A 84 6.13 -16.27 -11.48
N ASP A 85 5.00 -15.97 -12.12
CA ASP A 85 3.95 -16.96 -12.39
C ASP A 85 4.57 -18.12 -13.20
N PRO A 86 4.43 -19.39 -12.75
CA PRO A 86 4.89 -20.55 -13.51
C PRO A 86 4.30 -20.66 -14.92
N LYS A 87 3.20 -19.97 -15.21
CA LYS A 87 2.55 -19.87 -16.54
C LYS A 87 3.02 -18.66 -17.34
N TYR A 88 4.01 -17.91 -16.87
CA TYR A 88 4.57 -16.78 -17.60
C TYR A 88 5.07 -17.21 -18.99
N ASP A 89 4.54 -16.56 -20.02
CA ASP A 89 5.02 -16.67 -21.39
C ASP A 89 5.70 -15.35 -21.79
N PRO A 90 7.03 -15.34 -22.06
CA PRO A 90 7.73 -14.13 -22.46
C PRO A 90 7.29 -13.58 -23.82
N ASN A 91 6.55 -14.35 -24.62
CA ASN A 91 6.04 -13.93 -25.92
C ASN A 91 4.58 -13.46 -25.88
N ALA A 92 3.88 -13.64 -24.75
CA ALA A 92 2.51 -13.18 -24.61
C ALA A 92 2.44 -11.65 -24.54
N GLU A 93 1.35 -11.07 -25.04
CA GLU A 93 1.09 -9.64 -24.90
C GLU A 93 1.02 -9.27 -23.42
N THR A 94 1.76 -8.23 -23.01
CA THR A 94 1.72 -7.75 -21.63
C THR A 94 0.36 -7.10 -21.34
N LYS A 95 -0.39 -7.72 -20.43
CA LYS A 95 -1.62 -7.16 -19.85
C LYS A 95 -1.46 -7.03 -18.35
N TYR A 96 -1.91 -5.89 -17.83
CA TYR A 96 -1.97 -5.56 -16.42
C TYR A 96 -3.43 -5.54 -15.95
N GLY A 97 -3.64 -5.97 -14.70
CA GLY A 97 -4.92 -5.84 -14.00
C GLY A 97 -5.15 -4.41 -13.51
N PHE A 98 -5.21 -3.44 -14.42
CA PHE A 98 -5.41 -2.02 -14.09
C PHE A 98 -6.75 -1.80 -13.38
N HIS A 99 -6.68 -1.03 -12.30
CA HIS A 99 -7.83 -0.63 -11.49
C HIS A 99 -7.54 0.71 -10.80
N ASN A 100 -8.57 1.30 -10.20
CA ASN A 100 -8.50 2.42 -9.27
C ASN A 100 -9.38 2.08 -8.05
N GLY A 101 -9.05 2.65 -6.89
CA GLY A 101 -9.79 2.41 -5.64
C GLY A 101 -11.04 3.27 -5.51
N ILE A 102 -11.07 4.45 -6.14
CA ILE A 102 -12.19 5.39 -6.11
C ILE A 102 -12.23 6.20 -7.41
N ASP A 103 -13.41 6.59 -7.87
CA ASP A 103 -13.55 7.46 -9.05
C ASP A 103 -13.12 8.89 -8.76
N VAL A 104 -12.69 9.61 -9.81
CA VAL A 104 -12.14 10.97 -9.69
C VAL A 104 -13.18 11.95 -9.12
N PRO A 105 -14.43 12.03 -9.63
CA PRO A 105 -15.42 12.99 -9.13
C PRO A 105 -15.80 12.80 -7.65
N TYR A 106 -15.92 11.56 -7.20
CA TYR A 106 -16.31 11.27 -5.82
C TYR A 106 -15.12 11.34 -4.85
N GLY A 107 -13.97 10.83 -5.27
CA GLY A 107 -12.80 10.67 -4.43
C GLY A 107 -11.89 11.89 -4.35
N SER A 108 -12.14 12.96 -5.11
CA SER A 108 -11.23 14.10 -5.18
C SER A 108 -11.88 15.47 -4.99
N HIS A 109 -11.06 16.43 -4.59
CA HIS A 109 -11.41 17.84 -4.55
C HIS A 109 -10.17 18.71 -4.74
N THR A 110 -10.37 19.99 -5.05
CA THR A 110 -9.28 20.97 -5.16
C THR A 110 -9.44 22.04 -4.08
N LYS A 111 -8.34 22.37 -3.39
CA LYS A 111 -8.28 23.47 -2.42
C LYS A 111 -6.90 24.13 -2.50
N ASN A 112 -6.84 25.46 -2.41
CA ASN A 112 -5.59 26.23 -2.52
C ASN A 112 -4.78 25.93 -3.80
N GLY A 113 -5.44 25.56 -4.89
CA GLY A 113 -4.77 25.16 -6.14
C GLY A 113 -4.12 23.77 -6.11
N LEU A 114 -4.32 23.00 -5.05
CA LEU A 114 -3.80 21.65 -4.85
C LEU A 114 -4.90 20.61 -5.05
N PHE A 115 -4.53 19.48 -5.64
CA PHE A 115 -5.40 18.30 -5.78
C PHE A 115 -5.35 17.48 -4.50
N HIS A 116 -6.51 17.05 -4.03
CA HIS A 116 -6.63 16.18 -2.87
C HIS A 116 -7.49 14.96 -3.18
N CYS A 117 -7.20 13.83 -2.53
CA CYS A 117 -7.94 12.58 -2.67
C CYS A 117 -8.32 12.00 -1.30
N SER A 118 -9.56 11.56 -1.13
CA SER A 118 -10.05 11.00 0.13
C SER A 118 -9.50 9.61 0.46
N PHE A 119 -8.78 8.96 -0.48
CA PHE A 119 -8.17 7.66 -0.30
C PHE A 119 -6.78 7.61 -0.95
N VAL A 120 -5.76 7.25 -0.17
CA VAL A 120 -4.34 7.32 -0.55
C VAL A 120 -3.65 6.05 -0.09
N LYS A 121 -2.70 5.53 -0.87
CA LYS A 121 -1.87 4.39 -0.45
C LYS A 121 -0.39 4.74 -0.43
N THR A 122 0.30 4.07 0.50
CA THR A 122 1.76 3.95 0.54
C THR A 122 2.15 2.51 0.25
N LEU A 123 2.99 2.29 -0.76
CA LEU A 123 3.54 0.99 -1.12
C LEU A 123 5.05 1.07 -0.95
N THR A 124 5.58 0.37 0.04
CA THR A 124 7.02 0.29 0.26
C THR A 124 7.53 -1.05 -0.22
N ASN A 125 8.49 -1.02 -1.15
CA ASN A 125 9.13 -2.24 -1.62
C ASN A 125 10.20 -2.70 -0.63
N LEU A 126 10.12 -3.96 -0.22
CA LEU A 126 11.04 -4.60 0.73
C LEU A 126 12.18 -5.33 0.01
N THR A 127 12.05 -5.53 -1.30
CA THR A 127 13.10 -5.98 -2.21
C THR A 127 13.36 -4.93 -3.29
N ASP A 128 14.51 -5.01 -3.96
CA ASP A 128 14.81 -4.13 -5.10
C ASP A 128 13.81 -4.37 -6.24
N LEU A 129 13.38 -3.29 -6.89
CA LEU A 129 12.51 -3.31 -8.06
C LEU A 129 13.28 -2.85 -9.29
N GLY A 130 13.80 -3.79 -10.08
CA GLY A 130 14.28 -3.56 -11.43
C GLY A 130 13.15 -3.56 -12.48
N PRO A 131 13.50 -3.35 -13.76
CA PRO A 131 12.53 -3.34 -14.87
C PRO A 131 11.75 -4.67 -15.02
N ASP A 132 12.33 -5.79 -14.59
CA ASP A 132 11.74 -7.13 -14.72
C ASP A 132 11.16 -7.66 -13.41
N ASP A 133 11.23 -6.89 -12.31
CA ASP A 133 10.83 -7.34 -10.97
C ASP A 133 9.38 -6.94 -10.63
N GLY A 134 8.56 -6.65 -11.64
CA GLY A 134 7.12 -6.34 -11.51
C GLY A 134 6.76 -5.27 -10.49
N GLY A 135 7.55 -4.19 -10.45
CA GLY A 135 7.20 -2.97 -9.72
C GLY A 135 5.80 -2.46 -10.10
N THR A 136 5.14 -1.73 -9.20
CA THR A 136 3.80 -1.20 -9.46
C THR A 136 3.80 -0.39 -10.76
N VAL A 137 2.83 -0.62 -11.64
CA VAL A 137 2.62 0.15 -12.87
C VAL A 137 1.45 1.10 -12.69
N VAL A 138 1.54 2.27 -13.31
CA VAL A 138 0.52 3.32 -13.25
C VAL A 138 0.28 3.93 -14.62
N VAL A 139 -0.95 4.38 -14.89
CA VAL A 139 -1.23 5.28 -16.02
C VAL A 139 -1.04 6.71 -15.53
N ALA A 140 0.08 7.34 -15.90
CA ALA A 140 0.44 8.66 -15.38
C ALA A 140 -0.62 9.72 -15.68
N GLY A 141 -0.92 10.57 -14.70
CA GLY A 141 -1.92 11.65 -14.84
C GLY A 141 -3.39 11.20 -14.71
N SER A 142 -3.69 9.91 -14.75
CA SER A 142 -5.08 9.41 -14.71
C SER A 142 -5.87 9.81 -13.45
N HIS A 143 -5.19 10.08 -12.33
CA HIS A 143 -5.78 10.50 -11.07
C HIS A 143 -6.61 11.80 -11.10
N LYS A 144 -6.57 12.57 -12.20
CA LYS A 144 -7.34 13.82 -12.40
C LYS A 144 -8.31 13.77 -13.59
N ILE A 145 -8.39 12.66 -14.31
CA ILE A 145 -9.14 12.56 -15.56
C ILE A 145 -10.45 11.82 -15.30
N ASP A 146 -11.55 12.55 -15.39
CA ASP A 146 -12.90 11.98 -15.25
C ASP A 146 -13.40 11.43 -16.58
N VAL A 147 -12.99 10.20 -16.89
CA VAL A 147 -13.52 9.42 -18.03
C VAL A 147 -13.65 7.95 -17.61
N PRO A 148 -14.42 7.12 -18.34
CA PRO A 148 -14.57 5.70 -18.00
C PRO A 148 -13.22 4.98 -17.88
N LEU A 149 -13.07 4.16 -16.83
CA LEU A 149 -11.84 3.42 -16.52
C LEU A 149 -11.25 2.68 -17.73
N ASN A 150 -12.08 1.90 -18.44
CA ASN A 150 -11.64 1.15 -19.61
C ASN A 150 -11.13 2.06 -20.74
N GLY A 151 -11.72 3.24 -20.92
CA GLY A 151 -11.25 4.21 -21.92
C GLY A 151 -9.85 4.75 -21.61
N MET A 152 -9.54 5.02 -20.33
CA MET A 152 -8.18 5.37 -19.92
C MET A 152 -7.20 4.22 -20.07
N ILE A 153 -7.62 2.99 -19.75
CA ILE A 153 -6.80 1.79 -19.90
C ILE A 153 -6.46 1.56 -21.38
N ASP A 154 -7.46 1.66 -22.26
CA ASP A 154 -7.29 1.51 -23.70
C ASP A 154 -6.35 2.59 -24.26
N ALA A 155 -6.49 3.84 -23.81
CA ALA A 155 -5.55 4.91 -24.16
C ALA A 155 -4.12 4.60 -23.69
N GLY A 156 -3.97 4.05 -22.48
CA GLY A 156 -2.67 3.62 -21.95
C GLY A 156 -2.03 2.49 -22.76
N TYR A 157 -2.81 1.53 -23.26
CA TYR A 157 -2.30 0.48 -24.14
C TYR A 157 -2.04 0.97 -25.57
N ALA A 158 -2.81 1.95 -26.05
CA ALA A 158 -2.59 2.56 -27.37
C ALA A 158 -1.31 3.41 -27.43
N ASP A 159 -0.94 4.07 -26.32
CA ASP A 159 0.37 4.71 -26.15
C ASP A 159 1.04 4.25 -24.83
N PRO A 160 1.80 3.14 -24.86
CA PRO A 160 2.44 2.58 -23.67
C PRO A 160 3.41 3.52 -22.95
N LYS A 161 3.79 4.65 -23.55
CA LYS A 161 4.59 5.69 -22.86
C LYS A 161 3.85 6.33 -21.70
N LEU A 162 2.52 6.21 -21.66
CA LEU A 162 1.67 6.65 -20.55
C LEU A 162 1.71 5.69 -19.35
N ILE A 163 2.19 4.45 -19.56
CA ILE A 163 2.32 3.44 -18.52
C ILE A 163 3.73 3.51 -17.94
N HIS A 164 3.82 3.86 -16.67
CA HIS A 164 5.09 3.94 -15.95
C HIS A 164 5.19 2.84 -14.91
N GLN A 165 6.35 2.19 -14.84
CA GLN A 165 6.67 1.21 -13.81
C GLN A 165 7.57 1.85 -12.74
N VAL A 166 7.28 1.56 -11.47
CA VAL A 166 8.17 1.91 -10.37
C VAL A 166 9.42 1.01 -10.43
N ILE A 167 10.58 1.65 -10.58
CA ILE A 167 11.91 1.04 -10.52
C ILE A 167 12.66 1.75 -9.40
N ALA A 168 13.00 1.03 -8.33
CA ALA A 168 13.51 1.62 -7.11
C ALA A 168 14.22 0.59 -6.21
N PRO A 169 15.21 1.01 -5.40
CA PRO A 169 15.85 0.12 -4.42
C PRO A 169 14.89 -0.21 -3.26
N ALA A 170 15.15 -1.30 -2.56
CA ALA A 170 14.46 -1.69 -1.32
C ALA A 170 14.40 -0.52 -0.31
N GLY A 171 13.27 -0.37 0.37
CA GLY A 171 12.96 0.72 1.28
C GLY A 171 12.37 1.97 0.62
N SER A 172 12.25 2.01 -0.70
CA SER A 172 11.56 3.11 -1.38
C SER A 172 10.05 3.01 -1.20
N THR A 173 9.36 4.15 -1.09
CA THR A 173 7.91 4.21 -0.91
C THR A 173 7.25 4.97 -2.06
N LEU A 174 6.30 4.33 -2.74
CA LEU A 174 5.37 4.99 -3.65
C LEU A 174 4.14 5.47 -2.85
N LEU A 175 3.90 6.78 -2.87
CA LEU A 175 2.68 7.41 -2.35
C LEU A 175 1.79 7.82 -3.53
N PHE A 176 0.53 7.41 -3.54
CA PHE A 176 -0.39 7.82 -4.61
C PHE A 176 -1.84 7.90 -4.16
N ALA A 177 -2.62 8.75 -4.84
CA ALA A 177 -4.06 8.87 -4.69
C ALA A 177 -4.76 7.68 -5.36
N GLU A 178 -5.75 7.08 -4.71
CA GLU A 178 -6.46 5.89 -5.22
C GLU A 178 -7.37 6.16 -6.43
N THR A 179 -7.47 7.42 -6.87
CA THR A 179 -8.00 7.76 -8.19
C THR A 179 -7.02 7.44 -9.33
N LEU A 180 -5.73 7.21 -9.03
CA LEU A 180 -4.72 6.81 -9.99
C LEU A 180 -4.98 5.38 -10.46
N ILE A 181 -5.03 5.19 -11.78
CA ILE A 181 -5.12 3.86 -12.37
C ILE A 181 -3.76 3.17 -12.22
N HIS A 182 -3.76 2.01 -11.57
CA HIS A 182 -2.56 1.28 -11.22
C HIS A 182 -2.78 -0.25 -11.27
N ALA A 183 -1.67 -0.99 -11.29
CA ALA A 183 -1.66 -2.44 -11.21
C ALA A 183 -0.31 -2.94 -10.68
N THR A 184 -0.26 -4.22 -10.32
CA THR A 184 1.02 -4.93 -10.14
C THR A 184 1.69 -5.09 -11.51
N GLY A 185 2.96 -4.72 -11.62
CA GLY A 185 3.74 -4.97 -12.83
C GLY A 185 3.99 -6.45 -13.04
N GLN A 186 4.37 -6.81 -14.27
CA GLN A 186 4.65 -8.20 -14.60
C GLN A 186 6.01 -8.61 -14.03
N LEU A 187 6.03 -9.64 -13.18
CA LEU A 187 7.27 -10.24 -12.68
C LEU A 187 7.85 -11.15 -13.76
N ARG A 188 8.92 -10.71 -14.41
CA ARG A 188 9.59 -11.40 -15.53
C ARG A 188 10.91 -12.05 -15.10
N SER A 189 11.55 -11.53 -14.06
CA SER A 189 12.75 -12.10 -13.45
C SER A 189 12.43 -13.34 -12.61
N GLU A 190 13.48 -14.03 -12.14
CA GLU A 190 13.35 -15.12 -11.15
C GLU A 190 13.42 -14.60 -9.70
N ASN A 191 13.46 -13.28 -9.51
CA ASN A 191 13.55 -12.68 -8.20
C ASN A 191 12.21 -12.74 -7.47
N GLU A 192 12.27 -12.62 -6.16
CA GLU A 192 11.11 -12.37 -5.34
C GLU A 192 10.85 -10.87 -5.17
N ARG A 193 9.58 -10.49 -5.26
CA ARG A 193 9.09 -9.16 -4.92
C ARG A 193 8.32 -9.22 -3.61
N ALA A 194 8.84 -8.56 -2.59
CA ALA A 194 8.11 -8.32 -1.34
C ALA A 194 7.74 -6.85 -1.22
N ILE A 195 6.47 -6.56 -0.90
CA ILE A 195 5.99 -5.20 -0.67
C ILE A 195 5.07 -5.16 0.55
N ILE A 196 5.06 -4.00 1.22
CA ILE A 196 4.10 -3.67 2.27
C ILE A 196 3.26 -2.48 1.81
N ILE A 197 1.95 -2.57 2.05
CA ILE A 197 0.94 -1.62 1.60
C ILE A 197 0.19 -1.12 2.81
N CYS A 198 0.05 0.19 2.94
CA CYS A 198 -0.88 0.79 3.88
C CYS A 198 -1.77 1.79 3.14
N GLY A 199 -3.08 1.61 3.29
CA GLY A 199 -4.10 2.48 2.75
C GLY A 199 -4.67 3.39 3.83
N TYR A 200 -4.84 4.66 3.47
CA TYR A 200 -5.32 5.70 4.34
C TYR A 200 -6.50 6.42 3.71
N GLY A 201 -7.60 6.50 4.44
CA GLY A 201 -8.79 7.24 4.05
C GLY A 201 -8.94 8.53 4.85
N ALA A 202 -9.89 9.37 4.43
CA ALA A 202 -10.43 10.42 5.29
C ALA A 202 -10.91 9.82 6.62
N SER A 203 -10.78 10.57 7.71
CA SER A 203 -11.05 10.11 9.09
C SER A 203 -12.43 9.46 9.36
N MET A 204 -13.39 9.64 8.44
CA MET A 204 -14.74 9.09 8.51
C MET A 204 -14.90 7.72 7.83
N TYR A 205 -13.90 7.28 7.06
CA TYR A 205 -13.98 6.00 6.37
C TYR A 205 -13.93 4.84 7.37
N PRO A 206 -14.74 3.78 7.17
CA PRO A 206 -14.66 2.58 7.99
C PRO A 206 -13.38 1.81 7.70
N HIS A 207 -13.03 0.84 8.56
CA HIS A 207 -11.98 -0.11 8.21
C HIS A 207 -12.43 -0.97 7.03
N TRP A 208 -11.51 -1.38 6.17
CA TRP A 208 -11.84 -2.32 5.11
C TRP A 208 -12.00 -3.72 5.70
N GLY A 209 -13.13 -4.37 5.42
CA GLY A 209 -13.43 -5.72 5.92
C GLY A 209 -14.27 -5.71 7.20
N LYS A 210 -14.26 -6.84 7.91
CA LYS A 210 -15.08 -7.04 9.13
C LYS A 210 -14.27 -6.97 10.42
N ASP A 211 -12.98 -6.71 10.30
CA ASP A 211 -12.05 -6.91 11.41
C ASP A 211 -11.82 -5.60 12.15
N GLU A 212 -12.18 -5.63 13.42
CA GLU A 212 -11.96 -4.54 14.36
C GLU A 212 -10.59 -4.71 15.01
N LEU A 213 -9.95 -3.58 15.33
CA LEU A 213 -8.74 -3.59 16.16
C LEU A 213 -9.05 -4.32 17.48
N THR A 214 -8.20 -5.27 17.87
CA THR A 214 -8.43 -6.03 19.10
C THR A 214 -8.46 -5.09 20.31
N PRO A 215 -9.26 -5.36 21.37
CA PRO A 215 -9.28 -4.52 22.55
C PRO A 215 -7.89 -4.31 23.19
N VAL A 216 -7.04 -5.34 23.12
CA VAL A 216 -5.65 -5.28 23.63
C VAL A 216 -4.79 -4.33 22.80
N PHE A 217 -4.97 -4.31 21.48
CA PHE A 217 -4.28 -3.36 20.61
C PHE A 217 -4.82 -1.94 20.80
N THR A 218 -6.14 -1.78 20.82
CA THR A 218 -6.82 -0.48 20.99
C THR A 218 -6.40 0.20 22.29
N ALA A 219 -6.26 -0.54 23.39
CA ALA A 219 -5.79 -0.01 24.67
C ALA A 219 -4.35 0.53 24.65
N LYS A 220 -3.56 0.22 23.62
CA LYS A 220 -2.18 0.67 23.45
C LYS A 220 -2.03 1.85 22.49
N ILE A 221 -3.11 2.29 21.82
CA ILE A 221 -3.07 3.41 20.88
C ILE A 221 -2.68 4.69 21.63
N PRO A 222 -1.57 5.36 21.28
CA PRO A 222 -1.22 6.64 21.87
C PRO A 222 -2.31 7.69 21.59
N PRO A 223 -2.65 8.58 22.54
CA PRO A 223 -3.73 9.56 22.37
C PRO A 223 -3.60 10.45 21.11
N HIS A 224 -2.37 10.75 20.69
CA HIS A 224 -2.11 11.57 19.51
C HIS A 224 -2.34 10.83 18.17
N LEU A 225 -2.48 9.50 18.19
CA LEU A 225 -2.76 8.65 17.02
C LEU A 225 -4.21 8.17 16.97
N GLU A 226 -5.07 8.61 17.90
CA GLU A 226 -6.45 8.12 18.02
C GLU A 226 -7.23 8.19 16.70
N ILE A 227 -7.15 9.33 15.99
CA ILE A 227 -7.86 9.52 14.72
C ILE A 227 -7.26 8.65 13.60
N LEU A 228 -5.96 8.34 13.68
CA LEU A 228 -5.29 7.53 12.68
C LEU A 228 -5.77 6.08 12.70
N PHE A 229 -6.12 5.54 13.88
CA PHE A 229 -6.55 4.16 14.04
C PHE A 229 -8.08 4.00 14.12
N ASN A 230 -8.76 4.93 14.80
CA ASN A 230 -10.17 4.85 15.09
C ASN A 230 -11.01 5.77 14.20
N VAL A 231 -12.24 5.34 13.89
CA VAL A 231 -13.17 6.16 13.12
C VAL A 231 -13.54 7.40 13.90
N LYS A 232 -13.40 8.57 13.28
CA LYS A 232 -13.90 9.81 13.86
C LYS A 232 -15.41 9.85 13.66
N SER A 233 -16.17 9.59 14.73
CA SER A 233 -17.64 9.66 14.75
C SER A 233 -18.14 11.11 14.73
N HIS A 234 -17.72 11.88 13.72
CA HIS A 234 -18.12 13.27 13.51
C HIS A 234 -17.89 13.70 12.05
N TRP A 235 -18.66 14.69 11.59
CA TRP A 235 -18.60 15.21 10.21
C TRP A 235 -17.35 16.05 9.90
N THR A 236 -16.49 16.31 10.90
CA THR A 236 -15.33 17.19 10.76
C THR A 236 -14.12 16.45 10.21
N ARG A 237 -13.65 16.86 9.03
CA ARG A 237 -12.49 16.27 8.35
C ARG A 237 -11.13 16.64 8.94
N GLY A 238 -11.09 17.59 9.89
CA GLY A 238 -9.84 18.15 10.41
C GLY A 238 -8.97 18.72 9.28
N PRO A 239 -9.39 19.80 8.60
CA PRO A 239 -8.75 20.27 7.39
C PRO A 239 -7.28 20.63 7.61
N LYS A 240 -6.40 20.10 6.76
CA LYS A 240 -4.95 20.32 6.76
C LYS A 240 -4.54 20.81 5.37
N TYR A 241 -5.02 21.99 4.98
CA TYR A 241 -4.74 22.56 3.67
C TYR A 241 -3.56 23.52 3.74
N ARG A 242 -2.45 23.14 3.12
CA ARG A 242 -1.30 24.02 2.92
C ARG A 242 -1.43 24.87 1.67
N THR A 243 -0.43 25.72 1.46
CA THR A 243 -0.11 26.34 0.18
C THR A 243 1.25 25.83 -0.32
N LEU A 244 1.56 26.05 -1.60
CA LEU A 244 2.89 25.73 -2.15
C LEU A 244 4.02 26.55 -1.50
N THR A 245 3.70 27.69 -0.87
CA THR A 245 4.66 28.56 -0.21
C THR A 245 4.95 28.19 1.25
N ASP A 246 4.17 27.26 1.83
CA ASP A 246 4.39 26.85 3.21
C ASP A 246 5.74 26.10 3.34
N PRO A 247 6.48 26.28 4.45
CA PRO A 247 7.76 25.63 4.62
C PRO A 247 7.62 24.10 4.68
N VAL A 248 8.66 23.40 4.25
CA VAL A 248 8.79 21.96 4.45
C VAL A 248 9.16 21.70 5.90
N ASP A 249 8.59 20.67 6.52
CA ASP A 249 9.01 20.20 7.83
C ASP A 249 10.41 19.58 7.73
N PRO A 250 11.45 20.16 8.37
CA PRO A 250 12.81 19.67 8.25
C PRO A 250 13.10 18.44 9.13
N ARG A 251 12.17 18.07 10.03
CA ARG A 251 12.37 16.97 10.98
C ARG A 251 12.58 15.66 10.23
N GLN A 252 13.53 14.88 10.74
CA GLN A 252 13.74 13.50 10.31
C GLN A 252 13.06 12.58 11.30
N PHE A 253 12.50 11.49 10.78
CA PHE A 253 11.80 10.48 11.56
C PHE A 253 12.38 9.12 11.23
N THR A 254 12.32 8.23 12.20
CA THR A 254 12.68 6.83 12.13
C THR A 254 11.44 5.98 12.36
N LEU A 255 11.52 4.68 12.09
CA LEU A 255 10.44 3.75 12.44
C LEU A 255 10.09 3.81 13.93
N ALA A 256 11.06 4.06 14.79
CA ALA A 256 10.81 4.22 16.20
C ALA A 256 9.74 5.31 16.42
N ASP A 257 9.85 6.47 15.76
CA ASP A 257 8.92 7.60 15.95
C ASP A 257 7.46 7.33 15.56
N GLY A 258 7.17 6.22 14.87
CA GLY A 258 5.81 5.87 14.47
C GLY A 258 4.96 5.29 15.61
N TRP A 259 5.49 4.40 16.44
CA TRP A 259 4.70 3.66 17.43
C TRP A 259 5.49 3.35 18.70
N HIS A 260 5.10 3.99 19.81
CA HIS A 260 5.69 3.79 21.14
C HIS A 260 4.60 3.58 22.19
N PRO A 261 4.08 2.36 22.35
CA PRO A 261 3.13 2.09 23.42
C PRO A 261 3.84 2.19 24.76
N GLY A 262 3.57 3.26 25.53
CA GLY A 262 4.08 3.44 26.90
C GLY A 262 5.38 4.23 27.08
N LYS A 263 5.79 5.04 26.09
CA LYS A 263 6.71 6.17 26.33
C LYS A 263 5.94 7.48 26.40
#